data_AF-A0A6S7BG40-F1
#
_entry.id   AF-A0A6S7BG40-F1
#
_cell.length_a   1.000
_cell.length_b   1.000
_cell.length_c   1.000
_cell.angle_alpha   90.00
_cell.angle_beta   90.00
_cell.angle_gamma   90.00
#
_symmetry.space_group_name_H-M   'P 1'
#
loop_
_entity.id
_entity.type
_entity.pdbx_description
1 polymer ?
#
loop_
_entity_poly.entity_id
_entity_poly.type
_entity_poly.pdbx_seq_one_letter_code
_entity_poly.pdbx_strand_id
1 'polypeptide(L)'
;MTELAGLKRPLLWLTLGVASVGFGGMFAVYSYITPTLTKVTGFDEATVPAVLCVWGLGMVVGNLVGGKFADKALVPTIFGFLLWNAVFLGAFSMFAGSKAATVTVLFLVGTGFALVPALQARLMNVAGEAQTLAAALNHSAFNLSNAIGAVLGGAAISHGLGWASTGWVGGALAVLGMALMAFTVRSTTRRRAERI
;
A
#
# COMPACT_ATOMS: atom_id res chain seq x y z
N MET A 1 -5.16 -29.85 10.40
CA MET A 1 -5.80 -29.71 9.06
C MET A 1 -6.69 -28.46 8.94
N THR A 2 -6.97 -27.74 10.03
CA THR A 2 -7.82 -26.54 10.06
C THR A 2 -7.23 -25.30 9.37
N GLU A 3 -5.93 -25.05 9.52
CA GLU A 3 -5.23 -23.92 8.88
C GLU A 3 -5.26 -23.99 7.35
N LEU A 4 -4.98 -25.15 6.76
CA LEU A 4 -4.99 -25.37 5.31
C LEU A 4 -6.41 -25.21 4.70
N ALA A 5 -7.46 -25.45 5.48
CA ALA A 5 -8.83 -25.21 5.02
C ALA A 5 -9.11 -23.71 4.76
N GLY A 6 -8.37 -22.81 5.41
CA GLY A 6 -8.42 -21.37 5.15
C GLY A 6 -8.11 -21.00 3.69
N LEU A 7 -7.22 -21.74 3.03
CA LEU A 7 -6.86 -21.52 1.62
C LEU A 7 -8.02 -21.77 0.65
N LYS A 8 -9.05 -22.52 1.06
CA LYS A 8 -10.26 -22.74 0.24
C LYS A 8 -11.17 -21.51 0.19
N ARG A 9 -10.91 -20.47 0.99
CA ARG A 9 -11.75 -19.27 1.08
C ARG A 9 -11.36 -18.26 0.00
N PRO A 10 -12.20 -18.01 -1.02
CA PRO A 10 -11.85 -17.10 -2.12
C PRO A 10 -11.68 -15.64 -1.67
N LEU A 11 -12.37 -15.22 -0.61
CA LEU A 11 -12.23 -13.87 -0.05
C LEU A 11 -10.85 -13.63 0.57
N LEU A 12 -10.18 -14.68 1.04
CA LEU A 12 -8.80 -14.58 1.54
C LEU A 12 -7.86 -14.21 0.40
N TRP A 13 -7.93 -14.93 -0.73
CA TRP A 13 -7.12 -14.65 -1.92
C TRP A 13 -7.40 -13.28 -2.54
N LEU A 14 -8.68 -12.88 -2.60
CA LEU A 14 -9.03 -11.54 -3.08
C LEU A 14 -8.44 -10.44 -2.17
N THR A 15 -8.49 -10.63 -0.85
CA THR A 15 -7.90 -9.67 0.10
C THR A 15 -6.37 -9.65 -0.02
N LEU A 16 -5.72 -10.80 -0.19
CA LEU A 16 -4.28 -10.87 -0.49
C LEU A 16 -3.93 -10.16 -1.80
N GLY A 17 -4.77 -10.29 -2.84
CA GLY A 17 -4.61 -9.56 -4.09
C GLY A 17 -4.69 -8.04 -3.91
N VAL A 18 -5.61 -7.56 -3.07
CA VAL A 18 -5.68 -6.13 -2.69
C VAL A 18 -4.38 -5.70 -1.99
N ALA A 19 -3.86 -6.50 -1.06
CA ALA A 19 -2.60 -6.19 -0.37
C ALA A 19 -1.40 -6.17 -1.34
N SER A 20 -1.28 -7.19 -2.20
CA SER A 20 -0.19 -7.28 -3.18
C SER A 20 -0.21 -6.12 -4.17
N VAL A 21 -1.38 -5.75 -4.71
CA VAL A 21 -1.47 -4.69 -5.74
C VAL A 21 -1.58 -3.30 -5.12
N GLY A 22 -2.54 -3.08 -4.23
CA GLY A 22 -2.87 -1.76 -3.69
C GLY A 22 -1.77 -1.12 -2.85
N PHE A 23 -0.95 -1.96 -2.20
CA PHE A 23 0.19 -1.49 -1.42
C PHE A 23 1.48 -1.35 -2.27
N GLY A 24 1.50 -1.91 -3.49
CA GLY A 24 2.72 -1.99 -4.31
C GLY A 24 3.23 -0.61 -4.72
N GLY A 25 2.33 0.37 -4.78
CA GLY A 25 2.68 1.73 -5.12
C GLY A 25 3.59 2.44 -4.13
N MET A 26 3.49 2.13 -2.83
CA MET A 26 4.43 2.65 -1.84
C MET A 26 5.83 2.12 -2.08
N PHE A 27 5.93 0.83 -2.43
CA PHE A 27 7.21 0.21 -2.72
C PHE A 27 7.82 0.71 -4.02
N ALA A 28 7.03 1.06 -5.03
CA ALA A 28 7.55 1.70 -6.24
C ALA A 28 8.32 3.00 -5.91
N VAL A 29 7.76 3.86 -5.04
CA VAL A 29 8.46 5.07 -4.59
C VAL A 29 9.65 4.72 -3.69
N TYR A 30 9.45 3.84 -2.70
CA TYR A 30 10.48 3.49 -1.73
C TYR A 30 11.73 2.87 -2.37
N SER A 31 11.57 1.99 -3.37
CA SER A 31 12.68 1.34 -4.08
C SER A 31 13.60 2.32 -4.81
N TYR A 32 13.08 3.48 -5.21
CA TYR A 32 13.81 4.49 -5.99
C TYR A 32 13.79 5.87 -5.32
N ILE A 33 13.57 5.91 -4.01
CA ILE A 33 13.47 7.16 -3.26
C ILE A 33 14.79 7.92 -3.26
N THR A 34 15.91 7.24 -3.00
CA THR A 34 17.26 7.84 -2.98
C THR A 34 17.60 8.53 -4.30
N PRO A 35 17.53 7.87 -5.48
CA PRO A 35 17.83 8.55 -6.73
C PRO A 35 16.81 9.65 -7.06
N THR A 36 15.56 9.56 -6.61
CA THR A 36 14.61 10.67 -6.77
C THR A 36 15.03 11.88 -5.94
N LEU A 37 15.37 11.67 -4.67
CA LEU A 37 15.80 12.74 -3.77
C LEU A 37 17.08 13.42 -4.25
N THR A 38 18.07 12.65 -4.70
CA THR A 38 19.37 13.21 -5.09
C THR A 38 19.39 13.77 -6.51
N LYS A 39 18.73 13.11 -7.48
CA LYS A 39 18.80 13.49 -8.89
C LYS A 39 17.67 14.40 -9.35
N VAL A 40 16.53 14.41 -8.66
CA VAL A 40 15.36 15.23 -9.03
C VAL A 40 15.14 16.34 -8.01
N THR A 41 15.08 16.00 -6.72
CA THR A 41 14.81 16.98 -5.66
C THR A 41 16.04 17.82 -5.29
N GLY A 42 17.24 17.33 -5.60
CA GLY A 42 18.51 18.01 -5.34
C GLY A 42 18.94 17.97 -3.86
N PHE A 43 18.54 16.95 -3.11
CA PHE A 43 19.08 16.68 -1.78
C PHE A 43 20.50 16.10 -1.88
N ASP A 44 21.34 16.44 -0.91
CA ASP A 44 22.63 15.78 -0.75
C ASP A 44 22.42 14.36 -0.21
N GLU A 45 23.27 13.42 -0.61
CA GLU A 45 23.17 12.02 -0.21
C GLU A 45 23.18 11.84 1.32
N ALA A 46 23.96 12.66 2.02
CA ALA A 46 24.04 12.68 3.49
C ALA A 46 22.71 13.06 4.18
N THR A 47 21.80 13.73 3.48
CA THR A 47 20.49 14.14 4.05
C THR A 47 19.39 13.11 3.81
N VAL A 48 19.61 12.13 2.92
CA VAL A 48 18.62 11.09 2.59
C VAL A 48 18.15 10.32 3.83
N PRO A 49 19.02 9.87 4.76
CA PRO A 49 18.57 9.19 5.98
C PRO A 49 17.60 10.02 6.82
N ALA A 50 17.80 11.34 6.93
CA ALA A 50 16.91 12.21 7.67
C ALA A 50 15.52 12.32 7.01
N VAL A 51 15.47 12.37 5.68
CA VAL A 51 14.19 12.33 4.93
C VAL A 51 13.50 10.98 5.11
N LEU A 52 14.24 9.88 5.14
CA LEU A 52 13.68 8.54 5.45
C LEU A 52 13.17 8.44 6.89
N CYS A 53 13.78 9.13 7.85
CA CYS A 53 13.22 9.26 9.19
C CYS A 53 11.85 9.94 9.16
N VAL A 54 11.66 10.97 8.34
CA VAL A 54 10.34 11.63 8.17
C VAL A 54 9.31 10.68 7.57
N TRP A 55 9.68 9.90 6.55
CA TRP A 55 8.83 8.83 6.04
C TRP A 55 8.46 7.84 7.16
N GLY A 56 9.45 7.38 7.93
CA GLY A 56 9.28 6.44 9.04
C GLY A 56 8.37 6.97 10.14
N LEU A 57 8.48 8.25 10.49
CA LEU A 57 7.55 8.91 11.41
C LEU A 57 6.11 8.89 10.85
N GLY A 58 5.95 9.15 9.55
CA GLY A 58 4.70 8.98 8.85
C GLY A 58 4.14 7.56 9.03
N MET A 59 4.96 6.52 8.83
CA MET A 59 4.55 5.13 9.01
C MET A 59 4.08 4.83 10.44
N VAL A 60 4.79 5.34 11.46
CA VAL A 60 4.39 5.17 12.87
C VAL A 60 3.02 5.81 13.11
N VAL A 61 2.84 7.06 12.69
CA VAL A 61 1.56 7.77 12.82
C VAL A 61 0.45 7.03 12.08
N GLY A 62 0.73 6.61 10.84
CA GLY A 62 -0.17 5.85 9.99
C GLY A 62 -0.65 4.55 10.62
N ASN A 63 0.26 3.73 11.14
CA ASN A 63 -0.08 2.47 11.78
C ASN A 63 -0.95 2.67 13.03
N LEU A 64 -0.63 3.65 13.87
CA LEU A 64 -1.38 3.95 15.08
C LEU A 64 -2.79 4.46 14.79
N VAL A 65 -2.92 5.41 13.86
CA VAL A 65 -4.21 6.01 13.47
C VAL A 65 -5.03 5.02 12.64
N GLY A 66 -4.40 4.33 11.71
CA GLY A 66 -4.99 3.32 10.84
C GLY A 66 -5.59 2.16 11.60
N GLY A 67 -4.91 1.65 12.63
CA GLY A 67 -5.47 0.62 13.53
C GLY A 67 -6.76 1.10 14.20
N LYS A 68 -6.75 2.30 14.80
CA LYS A 68 -7.94 2.88 15.45
C LYS A 68 -9.12 3.09 14.49
N PHE A 69 -8.85 3.49 13.24
CA PHE A 69 -9.90 3.63 12.22
C PHE A 69 -10.41 2.27 11.74
N ALA A 70 -9.51 1.29 11.58
CA ALA A 70 -9.87 -0.06 11.18
C ALA A 70 -10.79 -0.76 12.20
N ASP A 71 -10.55 -0.54 13.50
CA ASP A 71 -11.40 -1.04 14.58
C ASP A 71 -12.83 -0.48 14.52
N LYS A 72 -12.98 0.80 14.13
CA LYS A 72 -14.28 1.46 14.01
C LYS A 72 -15.01 1.08 12.72
N ALA A 73 -14.30 1.10 11.59
CA ALA A 73 -14.88 0.93 10.26
C ALA A 73 -13.82 0.38 9.29
N LEU A 74 -13.61 -0.93 9.33
CA LEU A 74 -12.56 -1.62 8.58
C LEU A 74 -12.58 -1.35 7.07
N VAL A 75 -13.71 -1.62 6.40
CA VAL A 75 -13.80 -1.49 4.93
C VAL A 75 -13.66 -0.02 4.49
N PRO A 76 -14.38 0.95 5.09
CA PRO A 76 -14.17 2.37 4.79
C PRO A 76 -12.72 2.83 5.01
N THR A 77 -12.06 2.33 6.06
CA THR A 77 -10.65 2.64 6.35
C THR A 77 -9.73 2.18 5.23
N ILE A 78 -9.92 0.95 4.72
CA ILE A 78 -9.12 0.43 3.60
C ILE A 78 -9.32 1.29 2.35
N PHE A 79 -10.56 1.65 2.01
CA PHE A 79 -10.82 2.54 0.87
C PHE A 79 -10.20 3.92 1.06
N GLY A 80 -10.36 4.51 2.26
CA GLY A 80 -9.81 5.82 2.59
C GLY A 80 -8.29 5.87 2.40
N PHE A 81 -7.57 4.86 2.90
CA PHE A 81 -6.12 4.83 2.76
C PHE A 81 -5.63 4.39 1.37
N LEU A 82 -6.39 3.59 0.61
CA LEU A 82 -6.08 3.34 -0.81
C LEU A 82 -6.22 4.63 -1.63
N LEU A 83 -7.28 5.42 -1.38
CA LEU A 83 -7.46 6.72 -2.01
C LEU A 83 -6.37 7.71 -1.58
N TRP A 84 -6.04 7.74 -0.29
CA TRP A 84 -4.95 8.55 0.27
C TRP A 84 -3.63 8.24 -0.44
N ASN A 85 -3.28 6.96 -0.57
CA ASN A 85 -2.09 6.53 -1.31
C ASN A 85 -2.15 6.94 -2.77
N ALA A 86 -3.29 6.76 -3.45
CA ALA A 86 -3.43 7.19 -4.83
C ALA A 86 -3.12 8.68 -5.01
N VAL A 87 -3.66 9.51 -4.12
CA VAL A 87 -3.47 10.98 -4.13
C VAL A 87 -2.02 11.35 -3.83
N PHE A 88 -1.46 10.86 -2.72
CA PHE A 88 -0.14 11.33 -2.28
C PHE A 88 1.03 10.70 -3.03
N LEU A 89 0.86 9.49 -3.59
CA LEU A 89 1.84 8.94 -4.53
C LEU A 89 1.83 9.73 -5.86
N GLY A 90 0.65 10.13 -6.36
CA GLY A 90 0.58 11.07 -7.49
C GLY A 90 1.19 12.43 -7.17
N ALA A 91 0.89 12.97 -5.98
CA ALA A 91 1.47 14.22 -5.51
C ALA A 91 3.00 14.15 -5.39
N PHE A 92 3.57 13.00 -5.02
CA PHE A 92 5.02 12.81 -4.97
C PHE A 92 5.64 13.07 -6.34
N SER A 93 5.06 12.52 -7.41
CA SER A 93 5.53 12.77 -8.78
C SER A 93 5.42 14.24 -9.18
N MET A 94 4.37 14.94 -8.75
CA MET A 94 4.16 16.36 -9.06
C MET A 94 5.11 17.29 -8.30
N PHE A 95 5.44 16.95 -7.06
CA PHE A 95 6.17 17.84 -6.15
C PHE A 95 7.64 17.43 -5.92
N ALA A 96 8.12 16.39 -6.58
CA ALA A 96 9.49 15.87 -6.47
C ALA A 96 10.58 16.93 -6.73
N GLY A 97 10.29 18.03 -7.42
CA GLY A 97 11.24 19.12 -7.68
C GLY A 97 11.43 20.10 -6.51
N SER A 98 10.57 20.06 -5.47
CA SER A 98 10.67 20.95 -4.31
C SER A 98 11.04 20.16 -3.06
N LYS A 99 12.14 20.55 -2.40
CA LYS A 99 12.64 19.90 -1.17
C LYS A 99 11.58 19.85 -0.08
N ALA A 100 11.00 21.00 0.25
CA ALA A 100 10.00 21.09 1.31
C ALA A 100 8.73 20.28 0.97
N ALA A 101 8.21 20.44 -0.24
CA ALA A 101 7.00 19.72 -0.66
C ALA A 101 7.23 18.21 -0.72
N THR A 102 8.41 17.76 -1.18
CA THR A 102 8.78 16.34 -1.20
C THR A 102 8.81 15.77 0.21
N VAL A 103 9.46 16.42 1.17
CA VAL A 103 9.51 15.95 2.56
C VAL A 103 8.10 15.85 3.17
N THR A 104 7.25 16.86 2.95
CA THR A 104 5.86 16.83 3.41
C THR A 104 5.07 15.70 2.77
N VAL A 105 5.17 15.52 1.44
CA VAL A 105 4.47 14.46 0.74
C VAL A 105 4.97 13.09 1.18
N LEU A 106 6.27 12.90 1.41
CA LEU A 106 6.83 11.64 1.89
C LEU A 106 6.35 11.28 3.30
N PHE A 107 6.17 12.27 4.19
CA PHE A 107 5.50 12.05 5.46
C PHE A 107 4.06 11.54 5.25
N LEU A 108 3.30 12.20 4.38
CA LEU A 108 1.89 11.86 4.10
C LEU A 108 1.76 10.50 3.41
N VAL A 109 2.64 10.18 2.45
CA VAL A 109 2.78 8.82 1.89
C VAL A 109 3.09 7.84 3.01
N GLY A 110 4.05 8.13 3.89
CA GLY A 110 4.36 7.31 5.06
C GLY A 110 3.12 6.98 5.90
N THR A 111 2.22 7.95 6.14
CA THR A 111 0.98 7.68 6.91
C THR A 111 0.03 6.67 6.25
N GLY A 112 0.13 6.45 4.94
CA GLY A 112 -0.64 5.43 4.26
C GLY A 112 -0.25 3.98 4.62
N PHE A 113 0.83 3.78 5.38
CA PHE A 113 1.16 2.47 5.96
C PHE A 113 0.06 1.94 6.89
N ALA A 114 -0.89 2.79 7.29
CA ALA A 114 -2.17 2.42 7.89
C ALA A 114 -2.90 1.25 7.20
N LEU A 115 -2.66 1.01 5.91
CA LEU A 115 -3.18 -0.17 5.22
C LEU A 115 -2.65 -1.49 5.79
N VAL A 116 -1.46 -1.53 6.38
CA VAL A 116 -0.86 -2.74 6.97
C VAL A 116 -1.76 -3.33 8.07
N PRO A 117 -2.06 -2.61 9.17
CA PRO A 117 -2.95 -3.15 10.20
C PRO A 117 -4.38 -3.37 9.69
N ALA A 118 -4.89 -2.51 8.79
CA ALA A 118 -6.24 -2.66 8.25
C ALA A 118 -6.40 -3.93 7.39
N LEU A 119 -5.45 -4.22 6.50
CA LEU A 119 -5.47 -5.43 5.68
C LEU A 119 -5.20 -6.68 6.51
N GLN A 120 -4.33 -6.61 7.52
CA GLN A 120 -4.14 -7.68 8.48
C GLN A 120 -5.46 -8.01 9.20
N ALA A 121 -6.15 -7.02 9.76
CA ALA A 121 -7.44 -7.23 10.42
C ALA A 121 -8.51 -7.81 9.47
N ARG A 122 -8.53 -7.34 8.21
CA ARG A 122 -9.41 -7.90 7.19
C ARG A 122 -9.12 -9.37 6.90
N LEU A 123 -7.86 -9.75 6.78
CA LEU A 123 -7.45 -11.14 6.59
C LEU A 123 -7.84 -12.02 7.77
N MET A 124 -7.64 -11.54 9.01
CA MET A 124 -8.05 -12.29 10.20
C MET A 124 -9.56 -12.54 10.23
N ASN A 125 -10.36 -11.55 9.82
CA ASN A 125 -11.82 -11.69 9.75
C ASN A 125 -12.29 -12.68 8.68
N VAL A 126 -11.59 -12.79 7.55
CA VAL A 126 -11.96 -13.74 6.47
C VAL A 126 -11.38 -15.13 6.68
N ALA A 127 -10.30 -15.28 7.44
CA ALA A 127 -9.60 -16.54 7.65
C ALA A 127 -10.32 -17.51 8.62
N GLY A 128 -11.18 -17.00 9.52
CA GLY A 128 -11.83 -17.83 10.52
C GLY A 128 -10.80 -18.43 11.47
N GLU A 129 -10.77 -19.75 11.61
CA GLU A 129 -9.82 -20.48 12.48
C GLU A 129 -8.39 -20.53 11.92
N ALA A 130 -8.17 -20.14 10.65
CA ALA A 130 -6.86 -20.18 9.99
C ALA A 130 -6.06 -18.86 10.10
N GLN A 131 -6.07 -18.24 11.28
CA GLN A 131 -5.51 -16.89 11.46
C GLN A 131 -3.99 -16.87 11.34
N THR A 132 -3.30 -17.89 11.82
CA THR A 132 -1.83 -17.98 11.77
C THR A 132 -1.36 -18.03 10.32
N LEU A 133 -1.99 -18.88 9.50
CA LEU A 133 -1.66 -18.97 8.08
C LEU A 133 -2.00 -17.67 7.34
N ALA A 134 -3.12 -17.05 7.65
CA ALA A 134 -3.50 -15.77 7.02
C ALA A 134 -2.53 -14.64 7.36
N ALA A 135 -1.98 -14.61 8.57
CA ALA A 135 -0.97 -13.62 8.97
C ALA A 135 0.34 -13.83 8.20
N ALA A 136 0.80 -15.08 8.09
CA ALA A 136 1.97 -15.43 7.28
C ALA A 136 1.79 -15.04 5.80
N LEU A 137 0.62 -15.35 5.23
CA LEU A 137 0.28 -14.97 3.85
C LEU A 137 0.22 -13.46 3.65
N ASN A 138 -0.19 -12.69 4.65
CA ASN A 138 -0.18 -11.22 4.55
C ASN A 138 1.24 -10.68 4.37
N HIS A 139 2.20 -11.18 5.15
CA HIS A 139 3.62 -10.83 4.96
C HIS A 139 4.12 -11.25 3.58
N SER A 140 3.76 -12.45 3.10
CA SER A 140 4.07 -12.86 1.73
C SER A 140 3.46 -11.93 0.68
N ALA A 141 2.22 -11.48 0.88
CA ALA A 141 1.55 -10.55 -0.02
C ALA A 141 2.24 -9.19 -0.05
N PHE A 142 2.76 -8.68 1.09
CA PHE A 142 3.56 -7.46 1.13
C PHE A 142 4.94 -7.62 0.46
N ASN A 143 5.57 -8.79 0.56
CA ASN A 143 6.81 -9.04 -0.19
C ASN A 143 6.55 -9.09 -1.70
N LEU A 144 5.44 -9.70 -2.13
CA LEU A 144 5.01 -9.65 -3.53
C LEU A 144 4.69 -8.22 -3.96
N SER A 145 4.06 -7.44 -3.09
CA SER A 145 3.80 -6.03 -3.28
C SER A 145 5.08 -5.22 -3.53
N ASN A 146 6.12 -5.49 -2.75
CA ASN A 146 7.44 -4.89 -2.92
C ASN A 146 8.04 -5.24 -4.29
N ALA A 147 7.98 -6.51 -4.69
CA ALA A 147 8.44 -6.94 -6.00
C ALA A 147 7.68 -6.26 -7.16
N ILE A 148 6.34 -6.20 -7.08
CA ILE A 148 5.50 -5.54 -8.09
C ILE A 148 5.86 -4.05 -8.18
N GLY A 149 5.97 -3.36 -7.04
CA GLY A 149 6.31 -1.94 -6.97
C GLY A 149 7.67 -1.65 -7.58
N ALA A 150 8.70 -2.39 -7.16
CA ALA A 150 10.05 -2.25 -7.67
C ALA A 150 10.12 -2.52 -9.18
N VAL A 151 9.54 -3.61 -9.67
CA VAL A 151 9.58 -3.95 -11.10
C VAL A 151 8.86 -2.91 -11.95
N LEU A 152 7.65 -2.49 -11.58
CA LEU A 152 6.88 -1.53 -12.37
C LEU A 152 7.45 -0.11 -12.28
N GLY A 153 7.97 0.28 -11.11
CA GLY A 153 8.71 1.54 -10.96
C GLY A 153 9.98 1.56 -11.82
N GLY A 154 10.74 0.47 -11.79
CA GLY A 154 11.93 0.28 -12.61
C GLY A 154 11.63 0.29 -14.11
N ALA A 155 10.53 -0.34 -14.53
CA ALA A 155 10.09 -0.33 -15.91
C ALA A 155 9.72 1.09 -16.38
N ALA A 156 9.03 1.88 -15.56
CA ALA A 156 8.72 3.26 -15.90
C ALA A 156 10.01 4.10 -16.07
N ILE A 157 10.97 3.92 -15.16
CA ILE A 157 12.28 4.59 -15.24
C ILE A 157 13.06 4.16 -16.48
N SER A 158 13.10 2.86 -16.81
CA SER A 158 13.85 2.33 -17.95
C SER A 158 13.26 2.77 -19.30
N HIS A 159 11.96 3.04 -19.36
CA HIS A 159 11.29 3.67 -20.50
C HIS A 159 11.51 5.19 -20.60
N GLY A 160 12.35 5.78 -19.74
CA GLY A 160 12.73 7.19 -19.82
C GLY A 160 11.74 8.15 -19.17
N LEU A 161 10.78 7.66 -18.36
CA LEU A 161 9.78 8.51 -17.70
C LEU A 161 10.34 9.30 -16.49
N GLY A 162 11.60 9.03 -16.11
CA GLY A 162 12.32 9.73 -15.03
C GLY A 162 12.05 9.16 -13.64
N TRP A 163 12.86 9.54 -12.64
CA TRP A 163 12.80 8.97 -11.28
C TRP A 163 11.48 9.24 -10.56
N ALA A 164 10.91 10.43 -10.79
CA ALA A 164 9.64 10.84 -10.20
C ALA A 164 8.45 10.04 -10.75
N SER A 165 8.57 9.29 -11.85
CA SER A 165 7.46 8.52 -12.43
C SER A 165 6.95 7.39 -11.52
N THR A 166 7.77 6.99 -10.54
CA THR A 166 7.43 5.97 -9.55
C THR A 166 6.20 6.30 -8.71
N GLY A 167 5.96 7.59 -8.45
CA GLY A 167 4.74 8.05 -7.79
C GLY A 167 3.48 7.83 -8.64
N TRP A 168 3.53 8.09 -9.95
CA TRP A 168 2.44 7.80 -10.88
C TRP A 168 2.14 6.31 -10.98
N VAL A 169 3.17 5.48 -11.10
CA VAL A 169 3.04 4.01 -11.03
C VAL A 169 2.36 3.62 -9.73
N GLY A 170 2.80 4.21 -8.63
CA GLY A 170 2.23 3.89 -7.33
C GLY A 170 0.79 4.34 -7.15
N GLY A 171 0.44 5.52 -7.67
CA GLY A 171 -0.93 6.00 -7.69
C GLY A 171 -1.85 5.07 -8.50
N ALA A 172 -1.39 4.61 -9.67
CA ALA A 172 -2.14 3.67 -10.50
C ALA A 172 -2.35 2.32 -9.78
N LEU A 173 -1.31 1.79 -9.13
CA LEU A 173 -1.42 0.55 -8.34
C LEU A 173 -2.40 0.69 -7.16
N ALA A 174 -2.40 1.84 -6.47
CA ALA A 174 -3.35 2.11 -5.40
C ALA A 174 -4.80 2.16 -5.91
N VAL A 175 -5.04 2.78 -7.08
CA VAL A 175 -6.36 2.78 -7.74
C VAL A 175 -6.78 1.36 -8.15
N LEU A 176 -5.87 0.56 -8.68
CA LEU A 176 -6.15 -0.85 -9.02
C LEU A 176 -6.49 -1.66 -7.75
N GLY A 177 -5.74 -1.47 -6.67
CA GLY A 177 -6.05 -2.07 -5.36
C GLY A 177 -7.43 -1.67 -4.84
N MET A 178 -7.81 -0.40 -5.04
CA MET A 178 -9.14 0.11 -4.70
C MET A 178 -10.26 -0.55 -5.51
N ALA A 179 -10.05 -0.74 -6.82
CA ALA A 179 -10.98 -1.47 -7.67
C ALA A 179 -11.12 -2.95 -7.25
N LEU A 180 -10.01 -3.61 -6.91
CA LEU A 180 -10.01 -4.98 -6.37
C LEU A 180 -10.76 -5.06 -5.02
N MET A 181 -10.60 -4.04 -4.16
CA MET A 181 -11.32 -3.98 -2.89
C MET A 181 -12.83 -3.82 -3.13
N ALA A 182 -13.25 -2.96 -4.06
CA ALA A 182 -14.65 -2.81 -4.43
C ALA A 182 -15.25 -4.12 -4.97
N PHE A 183 -14.50 -4.84 -5.81
CA PHE A 183 -14.89 -6.16 -6.28
C PHE A 183 -15.04 -7.18 -5.14
N THR A 184 -14.11 -7.17 -4.18
CA THR A 184 -14.14 -8.05 -3.00
C THR A 184 -15.36 -7.77 -2.11
N VAL A 185 -15.69 -6.51 -1.91
CA VAL A 185 -16.87 -6.11 -1.11
C VAL A 185 -18.16 -6.52 -1.83
N ARG A 186 -18.28 -6.24 -3.14
CA ARG A 186 -19.47 -6.62 -3.93
C ARG A 186 -19.70 -8.13 -3.97
N SER A 187 -18.63 -8.91 -4.13
CA SER A 187 -18.72 -10.38 -4.13
C SER A 187 -19.10 -10.95 -2.76
N THR A 188 -18.71 -10.29 -1.67
CA THR A 188 -19.15 -10.64 -0.31
C THR A 188 -20.65 -10.40 -0.12
N THR A 189 -21.15 -9.23 -0.54
CA THR A 189 -22.57 -8.88 -0.41
C THR A 189 -23.47 -9.82 -1.22
N ARG A 190 -23.06 -10.14 -2.47
CA ARG A 190 -23.82 -11.05 -3.34
C ARG A 190 -23.95 -12.46 -2.75
N ARG A 191 -22.86 -13.04 -2.22
CA ARG A 191 -22.89 -14.36 -1.56
C ARG A 191 -23.75 -14.42 -0.31
N ARG A 192 -23.93 -13.28 0.37
CA ARG A 192 -24.82 -13.19 1.54
C ARG A 192 -26.29 -13.13 1.12
N ALA A 193 -26.60 -12.45 0.03
CA ALA A 193 -27.95 -12.40 -0.54
C ALA A 193 -28.39 -13.75 -1.12
N GLU A 194 -27.48 -14.52 -1.73
CA GLU A 194 -27.75 -15.88 -2.25
C GLU A 194 -27.96 -16.95 -1.15
N ARG A 195 -27.78 -16.61 0.13
CA ARG A 195 -27.94 -17.52 1.29
C ARG A 195 -29.20 -17.24 2.13
N ILE A 196 -29.97 -16.21 1.79
CA ILE A 196 -31.24 -15.82 2.43
C ILE A 196 -32.35 -16.25 1.50
#